data_AF-A0A662DDC6-F1
#
_entry.id   AF-A0A662DDC6-F1
#
_cell.length_a   1.000
_cell.length_b   1.000
_cell.length_c   1.000
_cell.angle_alpha   90.00
_cell.angle_beta   90.00
_cell.angle_gamma   90.00
#
_symmetry.space_group_name_H-M   'P 1'
#
loop_
_entity.id
_entity.type
_entity.pdbx_description
1 polymer ?
#
loop_
_entity_poly.entity_id
_entity_poly.type
_entity_poly.pdbx_seq_one_letter_code
_entity_poly.pdbx_strand_id
1 'polypeptide(L)'
;EGLMEMSFGDWENMTSDEAVASDPELFGQIYEEGLDMPRGRDGESFSEAGERVYETIQSLVVSTDHAHIGAVSHGAALRSYITRVMGLTFATRDRFPIPRNSSMSQVRHTTNGPVLAAYNVAPHLDT
;
A
#
# COMPACT_ATOMS: atom_id res chain seq x y z
N GLU A 1 9.85 -10.94 1.32
CA GLU A 1 10.15 -9.50 1.20
C GLU A 1 9.07 -8.72 0.48
N GLY A 2 8.59 -9.14 -0.69
CA GLY A 2 7.65 -8.35 -1.49
C GLY A 2 6.30 -7.96 -0.85
N LEU A 3 5.88 -8.62 0.24
CA LEU A 3 4.68 -8.27 1.03
C LEU A 3 4.99 -7.49 2.33
N MET A 4 6.25 -7.15 2.59
CA MET A 4 6.63 -6.32 3.74
C MET A 4 6.06 -4.91 3.60
N GLU A 5 5.94 -4.22 4.74
CA GLU A 5 5.52 -2.81 4.76
C GLU A 5 6.42 -1.96 3.85
N MET A 6 5.88 -0.81 3.43
CA MET A 6 6.66 0.25 2.80
C MET A 6 7.82 0.66 3.70
N SER A 7 9.05 0.73 3.17
CA SER A 7 10.18 1.27 3.92
C SER A 7 9.97 2.75 4.20
N PHE A 8 10.16 3.15 5.45
CA PHE A 8 10.06 4.56 5.87
C PHE A 8 11.43 5.25 5.96
N GLY A 9 12.52 4.52 5.71
CA GLY A 9 13.86 5.09 5.71
C GLY A 9 14.23 5.69 7.07
N ASP A 10 14.85 6.87 7.07
CA ASP A 10 15.17 7.63 8.28
C ASP A 10 13.95 7.95 9.17
N TRP A 11 12.72 7.82 8.68
CA TRP A 11 11.50 7.99 9.50
C TRP A 11 11.08 6.72 10.25
N GLU A 12 11.78 5.60 10.10
CA GLU A 12 11.50 4.40 10.88
C GLU A 12 11.67 4.63 12.39
N ASN A 13 10.75 4.06 13.17
CA ASN A 13 10.66 4.23 14.63
C ASN A 13 10.37 5.66 15.11
N MET A 14 10.05 6.58 14.20
CA MET A 14 9.55 7.91 14.54
C MET A 14 8.03 7.92 14.60
N THR A 15 7.49 8.75 15.48
CA THR A 15 6.11 9.23 15.37
C THR A 15 5.98 10.19 14.18
N SER A 16 4.75 10.46 13.75
CA SER A 16 4.51 11.44 12.68
C SER A 16 5.02 12.84 13.04
N ASP A 17 4.88 13.26 14.31
CA ASP A 17 5.36 14.56 14.77
C ASP A 17 6.90 14.65 14.74
N GLU A 18 7.59 13.55 15.10
CA GLU A 18 9.05 13.47 15.01
C GLU A 18 9.54 13.48 13.55
N ALA A 19 8.83 12.81 12.64
CA ALA A 19 9.15 12.83 11.21
C ALA A 19 8.95 14.23 10.59
N VAL A 20 7.90 14.95 10.98
CA VAL A 20 7.68 16.35 10.58
C VAL A 20 8.81 17.24 11.13
N ALA A 21 9.21 17.05 12.38
CA ALA A 21 10.26 17.84 13.00
C ALA A 21 11.66 17.54 12.44
N SER A 22 11.94 16.30 12.04
CA SER A 22 13.24 15.89 11.51
C SER A 22 13.49 16.37 10.08
N ASP A 23 12.46 16.39 9.23
CA ASP A 23 12.55 16.83 7.84
C ASP A 23 11.25 17.49 7.35
N PRO A 24 10.96 18.73 7.78
CA PRO A 24 9.69 19.40 7.46
C PRO A 24 9.54 19.68 5.96
N GLU A 25 10.63 19.88 5.23
CA GLU A 25 10.61 20.10 3.78
C GLU A 25 10.12 18.86 3.03
N LEU A 26 10.75 17.71 3.27
CA LEU A 26 10.34 16.45 2.64
C LEU A 26 8.91 16.07 3.06
N PHE A 27 8.57 16.25 4.33
CA PHE A 27 7.23 15.96 4.81
C PHE A 27 6.17 16.82 4.08
N GLY A 28 6.41 18.12 3.94
CA GLY A 28 5.53 19.04 3.20
C GLY A 28 5.40 18.65 1.73
N GLN A 29 6.50 18.36 1.05
CA GLN A 29 6.50 17.87 -0.33
C GLN A 29 5.62 16.63 -0.51
N ILE A 30 5.71 15.65 0.41
CA ILE A 30 4.96 14.41 0.32
C ILE A 30 3.47 14.61 0.65
N TYR A 31 3.15 15.25 1.77
CA TYR A 31 1.80 15.23 2.32
C TYR A 31 0.96 16.48 2.01
N GLU A 32 1.60 17.64 1.80
CA GLU A 32 0.90 18.88 1.45
C GLU A 32 0.87 19.12 -0.06
N GLU A 33 2.01 18.90 -0.73
CA GLU A 33 2.12 19.06 -2.19
C GLU A 33 1.74 17.79 -2.97
N GLY A 34 1.66 16.64 -2.28
CA GLY A 34 1.24 15.38 -2.88
C GLY A 34 2.28 14.75 -3.82
N LEU A 35 3.56 15.03 -3.61
CA LEU A 35 4.66 14.47 -4.39
C LEU A 35 4.98 13.05 -3.91
N ASP A 36 5.08 12.10 -4.85
CA ASP A 36 5.40 10.72 -4.50
C ASP A 36 6.91 10.52 -4.35
N MET A 37 7.41 10.79 -3.15
CA MET A 37 8.84 10.73 -2.84
C MET A 37 9.15 9.63 -1.82
N PRO A 38 10.41 9.14 -1.80
CA PRO A 38 10.89 8.23 -0.77
C PRO A 38 10.67 8.78 0.63
N ARG A 39 10.08 7.96 1.52
CA ARG A 39 9.93 8.31 2.94
C ARG A 39 11.31 8.33 3.58
N GLY A 40 11.59 9.32 4.43
CA GLY A 40 12.89 9.43 5.09
C GLY A 40 14.08 9.58 4.14
N ARG A 41 13.88 10.04 2.90
CA ARG A 41 14.87 10.16 1.81
C ARG A 41 15.41 8.84 1.25
N ASP A 42 15.60 7.81 2.05
CA ASP A 42 16.19 6.52 1.67
C ASP A 42 15.22 5.32 1.75
N GLY A 43 13.97 5.56 2.16
CA GLY A 43 12.90 4.57 2.14
C GLY A 43 12.28 4.36 0.75
N GLU A 44 11.04 3.90 0.72
CA GLU A 44 10.27 3.73 -0.52
C GLU A 44 9.35 4.93 -0.75
N SER A 45 9.13 5.26 -2.02
CA SER A 45 7.94 5.99 -2.44
C SER A 45 6.71 5.09 -2.37
N PHE A 46 5.53 5.70 -2.37
CA PHE A 46 4.28 4.96 -2.32
C PHE A 46 4.08 4.10 -3.58
N SER A 47 4.45 4.63 -4.76
CA SER A 47 4.37 3.88 -6.01
C SER A 47 5.36 2.72 -6.09
N GLU A 48 6.58 2.88 -5.56
CA GLU A 48 7.57 1.78 -5.52
C GLU A 48 7.07 0.61 -4.68
N ALA A 49 6.56 0.88 -3.47
CA ALA A 49 5.95 -0.16 -2.65
C ALA A 49 4.75 -0.82 -3.37
N GLY A 50 3.93 -0.03 -4.06
CA GLY A 50 2.79 -0.53 -4.83
C GLY A 50 3.20 -1.46 -5.99
N GLU A 51 4.26 -1.13 -6.72
CA GLU A 51 4.85 -1.97 -7.76
C GLU A 51 5.40 -3.28 -7.18
N ARG A 52 6.24 -3.19 -6.13
CA ARG A 52 6.84 -4.36 -5.48
C ARG A 52 5.79 -5.37 -5.00
N VAL A 53 4.74 -4.89 -4.34
CA VAL A 53 3.65 -5.73 -3.84
C VAL A 53 2.86 -6.32 -5.02
N TYR A 54 2.62 -5.53 -6.07
CA TYR A 54 1.92 -5.99 -7.27
C TYR A 54 2.68 -7.09 -8.01
N GLU A 55 3.98 -6.93 -8.25
CA GLU A 55 4.82 -7.96 -8.88
C GLU A 55 4.82 -9.25 -8.07
N THR A 56 4.89 -9.14 -6.75
CA THR A 56 4.84 -10.29 -5.85
C THR A 56 3.51 -11.04 -5.92
N ILE A 57 2.39 -10.31 -5.90
CA ILE A 57 1.06 -10.92 -6.02
C ILE A 57 0.88 -11.55 -7.40
N GLN A 58 1.32 -10.88 -8.47
CA GLN A 58 1.23 -11.45 -9.82
C GLN A 58 2.05 -12.73 -9.96
N SER A 59 3.26 -12.76 -9.40
CA SER A 59 4.08 -13.97 -9.32
C SER A 59 3.35 -15.13 -8.62
N LEU A 60 2.67 -14.85 -7.51
CA LEU A 60 1.87 -15.86 -6.79
C LEU A 60 0.69 -16.36 -7.64
N VAL A 61 -0.02 -15.45 -8.31
CA VAL A 61 -1.18 -15.78 -9.13
C VAL A 61 -0.79 -16.65 -10.33
N VAL A 62 0.34 -16.40 -10.99
CA VAL A 62 0.78 -17.19 -12.15
C VAL A 62 1.44 -18.52 -11.77
N SER A 63 1.89 -18.67 -10.52
CA SER A 63 2.62 -19.87 -10.05
C SER A 63 1.75 -20.88 -9.29
N THR A 64 0.46 -20.60 -9.10
CA THR A 64 -0.44 -21.49 -8.36
C THR A 64 -1.69 -21.87 -9.16
N ASP A 65 -2.12 -23.11 -8.99
CA ASP A 65 -3.41 -23.60 -9.51
C ASP A 65 -4.56 -23.39 -8.49
N HIS A 66 -4.27 -22.82 -7.33
CA HIS A 66 -5.29 -22.55 -6.31
C HIS A 66 -6.22 -21.41 -6.74
N ALA A 67 -7.53 -21.66 -6.64
CA ALA A 67 -8.54 -20.65 -6.96
C ALA A 67 -8.53 -19.44 -5.99
N HIS A 68 -7.96 -19.61 -4.79
CA HIS A 68 -7.90 -18.57 -3.75
C HIS A 68 -6.54 -18.55 -3.08
N ILE A 69 -5.98 -17.36 -2.91
CA ILE A 69 -4.72 -17.11 -2.23
C ILE A 69 -4.98 -16.12 -1.09
N GLY A 70 -4.53 -16.45 0.12
CA GLY A 70 -4.48 -15.51 1.23
C GLY A 70 -3.10 -14.87 1.31
N ALA A 71 -3.03 -13.54 1.24
CA ALA A 71 -1.81 -12.78 1.47
C ALA A 71 -2.00 -11.84 2.66
N VAL A 72 -1.04 -11.85 3.59
CA VAL A 72 -1.03 -10.98 4.77
C VAL A 72 0.10 -9.97 4.62
N SER A 73 -0.19 -8.70 4.86
CA SER A 73 0.73 -7.58 4.66
C SER A 73 0.33 -6.41 5.58
N HIS A 74 0.74 -5.20 5.25
CA HIS A 74 0.66 -4.02 6.09
C HIS A 74 -0.13 -2.88 5.43
N GLY A 75 -0.37 -1.80 6.18
CA GLY A 75 -1.31 -0.76 5.79
C GLY A 75 -0.87 0.01 4.55
N ALA A 76 0.36 0.52 4.52
CA ALA A 76 0.83 1.31 3.38
C ALA A 76 1.06 0.44 2.14
N ALA A 77 1.65 -0.75 2.31
CA ALA A 77 1.84 -1.75 1.26
C ALA A 77 0.52 -2.19 0.59
N LEU A 78 -0.53 -2.50 1.37
CA LEU A 78 -1.83 -2.87 0.80
C LEU A 78 -2.51 -1.67 0.13
N ARG A 79 -2.42 -0.47 0.73
CA ARG A 79 -3.03 0.74 0.15
C ARG A 79 -2.36 1.11 -1.18
N SER A 80 -1.04 1.00 -1.29
CA SER A 80 -0.31 1.28 -2.53
C SER A 80 -0.61 0.26 -3.62
N TYR A 81 -0.66 -1.03 -3.28
CA TYR A 81 -1.10 -2.09 -4.19
C TYR A 81 -2.51 -1.82 -4.74
N ILE A 82 -3.48 -1.51 -3.88
CA ILE A 82 -4.86 -1.22 -4.32
C ILE A 82 -4.93 0.06 -5.17
N THR A 83 -4.20 1.11 -4.79
CA THR A 83 -4.11 2.34 -5.58
C THR A 83 -3.62 2.04 -6.99
N ARG A 84 -2.58 1.21 -7.13
CA ARG A 84 -2.06 0.75 -8.41
C ARG A 84 -3.07 -0.10 -9.19
N VAL A 85 -3.71 -1.09 -8.56
CA VAL A 85 -4.75 -1.94 -9.21
C VAL A 85 -5.89 -1.09 -9.77
N MET A 86 -6.23 0.00 -9.10
CA MET A 86 -7.30 0.92 -9.51
C MET A 86 -6.84 1.97 -10.54
N GLY A 87 -5.58 1.94 -10.99
CA GLY A 87 -5.02 2.93 -11.92
C GLY A 87 -4.95 4.34 -11.35
N LEU A 88 -4.88 4.47 -10.02
CA LEU A 88 -4.73 5.74 -9.32
C LEU A 88 -3.27 6.07 -9.08
N THR A 89 -3.01 7.32 -8.73
CA THR A 89 -1.68 7.86 -8.39
C THR A 89 -1.60 8.15 -6.90
N PHE A 90 -0.38 8.40 -6.40
CA PHE A 90 -0.19 8.89 -5.03
C PHE A 90 -1.03 10.13 -4.72
N ALA A 91 -1.12 11.10 -5.64
CA ALA A 91 -1.93 12.30 -5.49
C ALA A 91 -3.45 12.04 -5.39
N THR A 92 -3.93 10.87 -5.84
CA THR A 92 -5.35 10.49 -5.81
C THR A 92 -5.66 9.33 -4.85
N ARG A 93 -4.67 8.88 -4.08
CA ARG A 93 -4.79 7.73 -3.14
C ARG A 93 -5.87 7.91 -2.08
N ASP A 94 -6.22 9.14 -1.74
CA ASP A 94 -7.22 9.46 -0.70
C ASP A 94 -8.66 9.17 -1.13
N ARG A 95 -8.87 8.69 -2.36
CA ARG A 95 -10.12 8.02 -2.75
C ARG A 95 -10.35 6.72 -1.98
N PHE A 96 -9.30 6.15 -1.37
CA PHE A 96 -9.37 4.99 -0.49
C PHE A 96 -8.83 5.33 0.91
N PRO A 97 -9.57 5.04 1.99
CA PRO A 97 -9.05 5.21 3.35
C PRO A 97 -7.93 4.22 3.63
N ILE A 98 -7.09 4.49 4.64
CA ILE A 98 -6.08 3.51 5.08
C ILE A 98 -6.77 2.20 5.53
N PRO A 99 -6.28 1.01 5.13
CA PRO A 99 -6.81 -0.27 5.59
C PRO A 99 -6.81 -0.34 7.12
N ARG A 100 -7.93 -0.78 7.71
CA ARG A 100 -8.04 -1.01 9.16
C ARG A 100 -7.26 -2.26 9.55
N ASN A 101 -6.85 -2.33 10.81
CA ASN A 101 -6.24 -3.52 11.38
C ASN A 101 -7.15 -4.73 11.19
N SER A 102 -6.56 -5.86 10.78
CA SER A 102 -7.26 -7.12 10.46
C SER A 102 -8.37 -7.02 9.40
N SER A 103 -8.47 -5.92 8.66
CA SER A 103 -9.38 -5.84 7.51
C SER A 103 -8.91 -6.69 6.34
N MET A 104 -9.85 -7.11 5.51
CA MET A 104 -9.61 -7.88 4.29
C MET A 104 -9.99 -7.03 3.07
N SER A 105 -9.18 -7.15 2.02
CA SER A 105 -9.52 -6.70 0.67
C SER A 105 -9.48 -7.90 -0.28
N GLN A 106 -10.31 -7.89 -1.31
CA GLN A 106 -10.37 -8.95 -2.32
C GLN A 106 -10.13 -8.37 -3.70
N VAL A 107 -9.14 -8.92 -4.41
CA VAL A 107 -8.89 -8.65 -5.82
C VAL A 107 -9.14 -9.93 -6.61
N ARG A 108 -9.88 -9.82 -7.71
CA ARG A 108 -10.14 -10.91 -8.65
C ARG A 108 -9.24 -10.73 -9.86
N HIS A 109 -8.37 -11.70 -10.14
CA HIS A 109 -7.55 -11.70 -11.34
C HIS A 109 -8.38 -12.29 -12.49
N THR A 110 -8.64 -11.46 -13.51
CA THR A 110 -9.43 -11.82 -14.69
C THR A 110 -8.57 -11.73 -15.95
N THR A 111 -9.11 -12.16 -17.09
CA THR A 111 -8.45 -11.99 -18.40
C THR A 111 -8.19 -10.53 -18.76
N ASN A 112 -8.94 -9.59 -18.19
CA ASN A 112 -8.80 -8.16 -18.43
C ASN A 112 -7.93 -7.48 -17.35
N GLY A 113 -7.29 -8.27 -16.48
CA GLY A 113 -6.49 -7.78 -15.36
C GLY A 113 -7.20 -7.88 -14.00
N PRO A 114 -6.57 -7.36 -12.95
CA PRO A 114 -7.09 -7.40 -11.59
C PRO A 114 -8.29 -6.45 -11.41
N VAL A 115 -9.30 -6.91 -10.68
CA VAL A 115 -10.52 -6.16 -10.34
C VAL A 115 -10.69 -6.13 -8.83
N LEU A 116 -10.81 -4.95 -8.24
CA LEU A 116 -11.12 -4.78 -6.82
C LEU A 116 -12.59 -5.18 -6.55
N ALA A 117 -12.79 -6.28 -5.82
CA ALA A 117 -14.11 -6.80 -5.47
C ALA A 117 -14.57 -6.35 -4.08
N ALA A 118 -13.64 -6.15 -3.15
CA ALA A 118 -13.92 -5.68 -1.80
C ALA A 118 -12.70 -4.94 -1.24
N TYR A 119 -12.92 -3.91 -0.43
CA TYR A 119 -11.85 -3.13 0.17
C TYR A 119 -12.12 -2.86 1.65
N ASN A 120 -11.12 -3.10 2.50
CA ASN A 120 -11.12 -2.72 3.92
C ASN A 120 -12.34 -3.24 4.71
N VAL A 121 -12.76 -4.47 4.42
CA VAL A 121 -13.93 -5.11 5.03
C VAL A 121 -13.49 -5.93 6.25
N ALA A 122 -14.18 -5.76 7.38
CA ALA A 122 -13.82 -6.45 8.63
C ALA A 122 -15.08 -6.86 9.44
N PRO A 123 -16.02 -7.63 8.86
CA PRO A 123 -17.29 -7.94 9.52
C PRO A 123 -17.09 -8.81 10.76
N HIS A 124 -15.95 -9.50 10.86
CA HIS A 124 -15.57 -10.32 12.01
C HIS A 124 -15.13 -9.48 13.23
N LEU A 125 -14.97 -8.16 13.07
CA LEU A 125 -14.68 -7.22 14.16
C LEU A 125 -15.94 -6.47 14.62
N ASP A 126 -17.04 -6.57 13.87
CA ASP A 126 -18.30 -5.95 14.25
C ASP A 126 -18.92 -6.80 15.37
N THR A 127 -19.07 -6.21 16.56
CA THR A 127 -19.68 -6.82 17.76
C THR A 127 -20.94 -6.10 18.16
#